data_AF-A0A6B1DF00-F1
#
_entry.id   AF-A0A6B1DF00-F1
#
_cell.length_a   1.000
_cell.length_b   1.000
_cell.length_c   1.000
_cell.angle_alpha   90.00
_cell.angle_beta   90.00
_cell.angle_gamma   90.00
#
_symmetry.space_group_name_H-M   'P 1'
#
loop_
_entity.id
_entity.type
_entity.pdbx_description
1 polymer ?
#
loop_
_entity_poly.entity_id
_entity_poly.type
_entity_poly.pdbx_seq_one_letter_code
_entity_poly.pdbx_strand_id
1 'polypeptide(L)'
;MHNETFESGTPDRDWLPDVGARRWILITKDKHIRKRELELRALRQERVKTFVLTGATLSGQDQARVLKEALPDMLRLLGRRAEAFIARVTAASDVQVIEWHKYVHDHKS
;
A
#
# COMPACT_ATOMS: atom_id res chain seq x y z
N MET A 1 -9.48 -15.26 -11.39
CA MET A 1 -8.54 -14.86 -12.46
C MET A 1 -7.65 -13.77 -11.90
N HIS A 2 -6.34 -13.99 -11.86
CA HIS A 2 -5.35 -12.96 -11.50
C HIS A 2 -4.97 -12.28 -12.83
N ASN A 3 -5.43 -11.05 -13.06
CA ASN A 3 -5.01 -10.30 -14.25
C ASN A 3 -3.62 -9.74 -13.96
N GLU A 4 -2.58 -10.49 -14.32
CA GLU A 4 -1.21 -9.98 -14.33
C GLU A 4 -1.11 -8.88 -15.39
N THR A 5 -1.25 -7.64 -14.94
CA THR A 5 -1.21 -6.45 -15.80
C THR A 5 0.23 -5.98 -16.05
N PHE A 6 1.18 -6.46 -15.23
CA PHE A 6 2.60 -6.11 -15.27
C PHE A 6 3.44 -7.37 -15.10
N GLU A 7 4.59 -7.43 -15.79
CA GLU A 7 5.51 -8.55 -15.68
C GLU A 7 6.15 -8.61 -14.29
N SER A 8 6.49 -9.82 -13.85
CA SER A 8 7.23 -9.99 -12.60
C SER A 8 8.59 -9.30 -12.69
N GLY A 9 8.84 -8.33 -11.80
CA GLY A 9 10.09 -7.57 -11.74
C GLY A 9 10.05 -6.21 -12.44
N THR A 10 8.91 -5.79 -13.00
CA THR A 10 8.73 -4.42 -13.48
C THR A 10 8.99 -3.42 -12.35
N PRO A 11 9.90 -2.43 -12.52
CA PRO A 11 10.18 -1.43 -11.51
C PRO A 11 8.93 -0.62 -11.12
N ASP A 12 8.83 -0.26 -9.84
CA ASP A 12 7.68 0.49 -9.28
C ASP A 12 7.39 1.81 -10.02
N ARG A 13 8.43 2.49 -10.49
CA ARG A 13 8.30 3.73 -11.28
C ARG A 13 7.54 3.55 -12.61
N ASP A 14 7.49 2.32 -13.13
CA ASP A 14 6.92 2.05 -14.44
C ASP A 14 5.44 1.62 -14.35
N TRP A 15 5.01 1.00 -13.23
CA TRP A 15 3.62 0.54 -13.06
C TRP A 15 2.77 1.37 -12.08
N LEU A 16 3.38 2.10 -11.14
CA LEU A 16 2.65 2.94 -10.18
C LEU A 16 1.79 4.05 -10.84
N PRO A 17 2.26 4.72 -11.92
CA PRO A 17 1.44 5.71 -12.60
C PRO A 17 0.14 5.13 -13.16
N ASP A 18 0.17 3.91 -13.71
CA ASP A 18 -1.03 3.21 -14.19
C ASP A 18 -2.01 2.90 -13.05
N VAL A 19 -1.51 2.45 -11.91
CA VAL A 19 -2.32 2.17 -10.71
C VAL A 19 -2.98 3.45 -10.19
N GLY A 20 -2.23 4.55 -10.16
CA GLY A 20 -2.73 5.88 -9.80
C GLY A 20 -3.81 6.38 -10.76
N ALA A 21 -3.53 6.35 -12.07
CA ALA A 21 -4.45 6.77 -13.12
C ALA A 21 -5.77 5.98 -13.10
N ARG A 22 -5.70 4.68 -12.81
CA ARG A 22 -6.88 3.80 -12.68
C ARG A 22 -7.55 3.87 -11.31
N ARG A 23 -7.01 4.65 -10.37
CA ARG A 23 -7.47 4.80 -8.98
C ARG A 23 -7.58 3.46 -8.26
N TRP A 24 -6.68 2.54 -8.58
CA TRP A 24 -6.62 1.22 -7.96
C TRP A 24 -6.10 1.31 -6.52
N ILE A 25 -6.49 0.32 -5.72
CA ILE A 25 -6.02 0.15 -4.34
C ILE A 25 -4.89 -0.88 -4.37
N LEU A 26 -3.72 -0.51 -3.86
CA LEU A 26 -2.57 -1.41 -3.79
C LEU A 26 -2.61 -2.21 -2.49
N ILE A 27 -2.60 -3.55 -2.58
CA ILE A 27 -2.39 -4.44 -1.43
C ILE A 27 -1.09 -5.22 -1.67
N THR A 28 -0.12 -5.06 -0.79
CA THR A 28 1.22 -5.67 -0.95
C THR A 28 1.77 -6.24 0.35
N LYS A 29 2.69 -7.20 0.25
CA LYS A 29 3.49 -7.71 1.38
C LYS A 29 4.86 -7.06 1.48
N ASP A 30 5.25 -6.24 0.51
CA ASP A 30 6.57 -5.65 0.54
C ASP A 30 6.66 -4.58 1.62
N LYS A 31 7.47 -4.86 2.64
CA LYS A 31 7.76 -3.93 3.74
C LYS A 31 8.76 -2.84 3.33
N HIS A 32 9.50 -3.02 2.23
CA HIS A 32 10.52 -2.09 1.77
C HIS A 32 9.95 -0.91 0.98
N ILE A 33 8.73 -1.04 0.44
CA ILE A 33 8.01 0.06 -0.23
C ILE A 33 7.84 1.31 0.65
N ARG A 34 8.00 1.15 1.97
CA ARG A 34 7.90 2.21 2.98
C ARG A 34 9.22 2.94 3.24
N LYS A 35 10.34 2.38 2.78
CA LYS A 35 11.69 2.85 3.14
C LYS A 35 12.36 3.63 2.02
N ARG A 36 11.95 3.42 0.77
CA ARG A 36 12.54 4.13 -0.36
C ARG A 36 11.80 5.45 -0.53
N GLU A 37 12.47 6.54 -0.21
CA GLU A 37 11.90 7.89 -0.30
C GLU A 37 11.30 8.18 -1.69
N LEU A 38 11.96 7.70 -2.75
CA LEU A 38 11.48 7.81 -4.13
C LEU A 38 10.13 7.10 -4.35
N GLU A 39 9.94 5.91 -3.78
CA GLU A 39 8.70 5.14 -3.89
C GLU A 39 7.56 5.80 -3.11
N LEU A 40 7.85 6.36 -1.93
CA LEU A 40 6.88 7.14 -1.16
C LEU A 40 6.43 8.40 -1.90
N ARG A 41 7.35 9.09 -2.58
CA ARG A 41 7.05 10.25 -3.42
C ARG A 41 6.16 9.85 -4.60
N ALA A 42 6.51 8.78 -5.31
CA ALA A 42 5.70 8.25 -6.41
C ALA A 42 4.28 7.86 -5.95
N LEU A 43 4.14 7.10 -4.86
CA LEU A 43 2.83 6.74 -4.31
C LEU A 43 1.95 7.97 -3.98
N ARG A 44 2.58 9.03 -3.45
CA ARG A 44 1.87 10.28 -3.13
C ARG A 44 1.48 11.06 -4.38
N GLN A 45 2.39 11.20 -5.35
CA GLN A 45 2.16 11.89 -6.62
C GLN A 45 1.05 11.21 -7.42
N GLU A 46 1.10 9.88 -7.50
CA GLU A 46 0.13 9.05 -8.21
C GLU A 46 -1.16 8.81 -7.42
N ARG A 47 -1.31 9.45 -6.25
CA ARG A 47 -2.51 9.38 -5.40
C ARG A 47 -2.92 7.96 -5.00
N VAL A 48 -1.97 7.03 -4.91
CA VAL A 48 -2.23 5.62 -4.65
C VAL A 48 -2.61 5.41 -3.18
N LYS A 49 -3.67 4.63 -2.96
CA LYS A 49 -4.09 4.18 -1.63
C LYS A 49 -3.55 2.79 -1.40
N THR A 50 -2.65 2.66 -0.42
CA THR A 50 -1.85 1.44 -0.25
C THR A 50 -2.08 0.80 1.11
N PHE A 51 -2.30 -0.51 1.11
CA PHE A 51 -2.31 -1.37 2.28
C PHE A 51 -1.15 -2.34 2.21
N VAL A 52 -0.33 -2.37 3.26
CA VAL A 52 0.85 -3.23 3.33
C VAL A 52 0.67 -4.24 4.46
N LEU A 53 0.53 -5.50 4.11
CA LEU A 53 0.38 -6.61 5.06
C LEU A 53 1.71 -6.87 5.78
N THR A 54 1.74 -6.65 7.09
CA THR A 54 2.91 -6.92 7.94
C THR A 54 2.78 -8.30 8.57
N GLY A 55 3.61 -9.23 8.09
CA GLY A 55 3.63 -10.60 8.59
C GLY A 55 4.41 -11.48 7.62
N ALA A 56 5.74 -11.42 7.70
CA ALA A 56 6.61 -12.12 6.76
C ALA A 56 6.41 -13.65 6.76
N THR A 57 5.90 -14.19 7.87
CA THR A 57 5.72 -15.62 8.13
C THR A 57 4.29 -16.14 7.95
N LEU A 58 3.33 -15.29 7.57
CA LEU A 58 1.93 -15.71 7.40
C LEU A 58 1.78 -16.63 6.18
N SER A 59 1.09 -17.77 6.36
CA SER A 59 0.69 -18.63 5.24
C SER A 59 -0.32 -17.91 4.33
N GLY A 60 -0.55 -18.42 3.11
CA GLY A 60 -1.56 -17.84 2.23
C GLY A 60 -2.97 -17.82 2.86
N GLN A 61 -3.31 -18.84 3.65
CA GLN A 61 -4.59 -18.92 4.37
C GLN A 61 -4.68 -17.86 5.47
N ASP A 62 -3.60 -17.67 6.23
CA ASP A 62 -3.57 -16.64 7.28
C ASP A 62 -3.66 -15.24 6.69
N GLN A 63 -3.01 -15.00 5.55
CA GLN A 63 -3.13 -13.71 4.84
C GLN A 63 -4.57 -13.45 4.40
N ALA A 64 -5.24 -14.45 3.83
CA ALA A 64 -6.64 -14.32 3.42
C ALA A 64 -7.56 -14.04 4.61
N ARG A 65 -7.32 -14.73 5.74
CA ARG A 65 -8.05 -14.50 6.99
C ARG A 65 -7.85 -13.08 7.51
N VAL A 66 -6.60 -12.63 7.61
CA VAL A 66 -6.25 -11.29 8.07
C VAL A 66 -6.89 -10.21 7.19
N LEU A 67 -6.81 -10.36 5.86
CA LEU A 67 -7.42 -9.41 4.93
C LEU A 67 -8.95 -9.41 5.05
N LYS A 68 -9.58 -10.57 5.22
CA LYS A 68 -11.03 -10.68 5.41
C LYS A 68 -11.48 -9.97 6.69
N GLU A 69 -10.76 -10.16 7.79
CA GLU A 69 -11.05 -9.52 9.07
C GLU A 69 -10.77 -8.00 9.04
N ALA A 70 -9.72 -7.56 8.35
CA ALA A 70 -9.36 -6.15 8.21
C ALA A 70 -10.22 -5.39 7.19
N LEU A 71 -10.94 -6.09 6.30
CA LEU A 71 -11.67 -5.49 5.17
C LEU A 71 -12.64 -4.36 5.58
N PRO A 72 -13.46 -4.48 6.64
CA PRO A 72 -14.35 -3.40 7.06
C PRO A 72 -13.60 -2.10 7.41
N ASP A 73 -12.44 -2.23 8.06
CA ASP A 73 -11.62 -1.10 8.48
C ASP A 73 -10.86 -0.48 7.30
N MET A 74 -10.41 -1.32 6.36
CA MET A 74 -9.85 -0.88 5.08
C MET A 74 -10.88 -0.06 4.29
N LEU A 75 -12.12 -0.55 4.15
CA LEU A 75 -13.21 0.14 3.46
C LEU A 75 -13.57 1.46 4.16
N ARG A 76 -13.62 1.46 5.51
CA ARG A 76 -13.85 2.68 6.28
C ARG A 76 -12.77 3.73 6.04
N LEU A 77 -11.50 3.30 5.98
CA LEU A 77 -10.39 4.20 5.68
C LEU A 77 -10.46 4.76 4.26
N LEU A 78 -10.79 3.91 3.28
CA LEU A 78 -10.95 4.30 1.87
C LEU A 78 -12.05 5.35 1.68
N GLY A 79 -13.16 5.24 2.42
CA GLY A 79 -14.25 6.20 2.40
C GLY A 79 -13.96 7.51 3.15
N ARG A 80 -13.12 7.47 4.19
CA ARG A 80 -12.76 8.67 4.98
C ARG A 80 -11.64 9.51 4.35
N ARG A 81 -10.75 8.91 3.58
CA ARG A 81 -9.58 9.60 3.01
C ARG A 81 -9.70 9.73 1.49
N ALA A 82 -9.77 10.97 1.00
CA ALA A 82 -9.72 11.29 -0.42
C ALA A 82 -8.28 11.31 -0.99
N GLU A 83 -7.28 11.46 -0.12
CA GLU A 83 -5.87 11.54 -0.46
C GLU A 83 -5.17 10.17 -0.43
N ALA A 84 -3.96 10.10 -1.01
CA ALA A 84 -3.07 8.97 -0.88
C ALA A 84 -2.77 8.67 0.60
N PHE A 85 -2.63 7.38 0.90
CA PHE A 85 -2.16 6.93 2.21
C PHE A 85 -1.41 5.61 2.06
N ILE A 86 -0.55 5.34 3.04
CA ILE A 86 -0.03 4.00 3.28
C ILE A 86 -0.54 3.56 4.65
N ALA A 87 -1.19 2.41 4.70
CA ALA A 87 -1.63 1.77 5.94
C ALA A 87 -0.97 0.41 6.08
N ARG A 88 -0.60 0.04 7.31
CA ARG A 88 -0.24 -1.35 7.62
C ARG A 88 -1.50 -2.13 7.97
N VAL A 89 -1.56 -3.37 7.50
CA VAL A 89 -2.48 -4.39 8.00
C VAL A 89 -1.65 -5.37 8.82
N THR A 90 -1.90 -5.46 10.13
CA THR A 90 -1.11 -6.31 11.03
C THR A 90 -1.58 -7.77 10.95
N ALA A 91 -0.77 -8.71 11.47
CA ALA A 91 -1.20 -10.10 11.63
C ALA A 91 -2.39 -10.25 12.60
N ALA A 92 -2.68 -9.23 13.42
CA ALA A 92 -3.85 -9.14 14.28
C ALA A 92 -5.04 -8.44 13.58
N SER A 93 -4.95 -8.24 12.26
CA SER A 93 -5.99 -7.59 11.44
C SER A 93 -6.21 -6.09 11.71
N ASP A 94 -5.30 -5.44 12.45
CA ASP A 94 -5.38 -3.99 12.69
C ASP A 94 -4.96 -3.19 11.45
N VAL A 95 -5.73 -2.15 11.13
CA VAL A 95 -5.42 -1.20 10.06
C VAL A 95 -4.88 0.10 10.65
N GLN A 96 -3.64 0.45 10.33
CA GLN A 96 -3.00 1.65 10.89
C GLN A 96 -2.30 2.48 9.81
N VAL A 97 -2.70 3.74 9.67
CA VAL A 97 -2.06 4.68 8.74
C VAL A 97 -0.65 5.01 9.25
N ILE A 98 0.31 5.01 8.33
CA ILE A 98 1.68 5.40 8.60
C ILE A 98 1.83 6.88 8.26
N GLU A 99 2.32 7.68 9.20
CA GLU A 99 2.57 9.10 8.94
C GLU A 99 3.81 9.31 8.06
N TRP A 100 3.64 10.08 7.00
CA TRP A 100 4.66 10.38 5.99
C TRP A 100 5.86 11.15 6.54
N HIS A 101 5.66 11.97 7.58
CA HIS A 101 6.69 12.84 8.18
C HIS A 101 7.89 12.10 8.76
N LYS A 102 7.79 10.78 8.98
CA LYS A 102 8.90 9.95 9.47
C LYS A 102 9.84 9.48 8.36
N TYR A 103 9.48 9.67 7.09
CA TYR A 103 10.17 9.03 5.96
C TYR A 103 10.46 9.97 4.78
N VAL A 104 9.83 11.13 4.72
CA VAL A 104 10.14 12.18 3.75
C VAL A 104 10.82 13.31 4.50
N HIS A 105 12.13 13.48 4.30
CA HIS A 105 12.80 14.72 4.71
C HIS A 105 12.42 15.76 3.67
N ASP A 106 11.53 16.68 4.04
CA ASP A 106 11.10 17.79 3.20
C ASP A 106 12.31 18.70 2.95
N HIS A 107 13.03 18.46 1.85
CA HIS A 107 14.05 19.39 1.38
C HIS A 107 13.30 20.54 0.73
N LYS A 108 12.96 21.54 1.55
CA LYS A 108 12.55 22.86 1.05
C LYS A 108 13.56 23.29 -0.01
N SER A 109 13.09 23.43 -1.25
CA SER A 109 13.78 24.20 -2.30
C SER A 109 13.75 25.68 -1.97
#